data_AF-A0A428GXC5-F1
#
_entry.id   AF-A0A428GXC5-F1
#
_cell.length_a   1.000
_cell.length_b   1.000
_cell.length_c   1.000
_cell.angle_alpha   90.00
_cell.angle_beta   90.00
_cell.angle_gamma   90.00
#
_symmetry.space_group_name_H-M   'P 1'
#
loop_
_entity.id
_entity.type
_entity.pdbx_description
1 polymer ?
#
loop_
_entity_poly.entity_id
_entity_poly.type
_entity_poly.pdbx_seq_one_letter_code
_entity_poly.pdbx_strand_id
1 'polypeptide(L)'
;MKKIFSLLALVLIVVLFCFYFFIHQPKNIFDEIYQETEKTYRSNNILRNIDGFKIRSGWPSDDPNISYTPFGKYETLPKVYSDITINLNFGKGIKGVLILFERKTNSNITLWYSAHYNMQKKVLKKELAIIEEPRKPGQYINDEEKVREYLRKNNISKEDLDKDYDEIVNQKVLKDWNSIYDSKYSPSNYGEVKVETQWENW
;
A
#
# COMPACT_ATOMS: atom_id res chain seq x y z
N MET A 1 40.17 -36.66 5.33
CA MET A 1 39.58 -35.83 6.40
C MET A 1 39.44 -34.36 6.01
N LYS A 2 40.51 -33.60 5.74
CA LYS A 2 40.41 -32.15 5.38
C LYS A 2 39.46 -31.83 4.21
N LYS A 3 39.44 -32.66 3.15
CA LYS A 3 38.51 -32.51 2.00
C LYS A 3 37.03 -32.72 2.38
N ILE A 4 36.74 -33.61 3.33
CA ILE A 4 35.38 -33.89 3.81
C ILE A 4 34.88 -32.72 4.69
N PHE A 5 35.73 -32.20 5.58
CA PHE A 5 35.42 -31.01 6.38
C PHE A 5 35.22 -29.76 5.50
N SER A 6 36.02 -29.61 4.44
CA SER A 6 35.86 -28.53 3.46
C SER A 6 34.54 -28.62 2.69
N LEU A 7 34.12 -29.82 2.30
CA LEU A 7 32.86 -30.03 1.59
C LEU A 7 31.65 -29.78 2.52
N LEU A 8 31.71 -30.26 3.76
CA LEU A 8 30.68 -30.01 4.77
C LEU A 8 30.52 -28.51 5.08
N ALA A 9 31.64 -27.78 5.18
CA ALA A 9 31.61 -26.33 5.38
C ALA A 9 30.94 -25.60 4.21
N LEU A 10 31.21 -26.01 2.96
CA LEU A 10 30.58 -25.42 1.78
C LEU A 10 29.06 -25.69 1.77
N VAL A 11 28.65 -26.93 2.06
CA VAL A 11 27.22 -27.29 2.14
C VAL A 11 26.51 -26.46 3.22
N LEU A 12 27.13 -26.28 4.39
CA LEU A 12 26.56 -25.45 5.46
C LEU A 12 26.38 -24.00 5.03
N ILE A 13 27.35 -23.41 4.32
CA ILE A 13 27.25 -22.04 3.78
C ILE A 13 26.09 -21.93 2.79
N VAL A 14 25.94 -22.91 1.89
CA VAL A 14 24.82 -22.93 0.93
C VAL A 14 23.48 -23.03 1.66
N VAL A 15 23.38 -23.91 2.66
CA VAL A 15 22.16 -24.07 3.47
C VAL A 15 21.81 -22.78 4.21
N LEU A 16 22.78 -22.13 4.87
CA LEU A 16 22.58 -20.86 5.56
C LEU A 16 22.17 -19.74 4.59
N PHE A 17 22.80 -19.71 3.41
CA PHE A 17 22.46 -18.76 2.34
C PHE A 17 21.02 -18.98 1.84
N CYS A 18 20.62 -20.23 1.61
CA CYS A 18 19.24 -20.57 1.26
C CYS A 18 18.27 -20.14 2.35
N PHE A 19 18.52 -20.46 3.63
CA PHE A 19 17.65 -20.05 4.73
C PHE A 19 17.50 -18.52 4.80
N TYR A 20 18.60 -17.78 4.69
CA TYR A 20 18.56 -16.32 4.66
C TYR A 20 17.71 -15.79 3.50
N PHE A 21 17.93 -16.31 2.28
CA PHE A 21 17.17 -15.89 1.10
C PHE A 21 15.68 -16.23 1.21
N PHE A 22 15.33 -17.44 1.64
CA PHE A 22 13.94 -17.88 1.76
C PHE A 22 13.17 -17.09 2.82
N ILE A 23 13.80 -16.75 3.94
CA ILE A 23 13.15 -15.96 5.01
C ILE A 23 12.89 -14.51 4.54
N HIS A 24 13.66 -14.01 3.58
CA HIS A 24 13.55 -12.62 3.11
C HIS A 24 12.80 -12.47 1.79
N GLN A 25 12.22 -13.53 1.22
CA GLN A 25 11.38 -13.37 0.03
C GLN A 25 10.06 -12.68 0.38
N PRO A 26 9.55 -11.79 -0.50
CA PRO A 26 8.20 -11.26 -0.39
C PRO A 26 7.17 -12.38 -0.35
N LYS A 27 6.26 -12.34 0.63
CA LYS A 27 5.20 -13.34 0.81
C LYS A 27 3.86 -12.91 0.23
N ASN A 28 3.75 -11.64 -0.13
CA ASN A 28 2.57 -11.04 -0.73
C ASN A 28 2.97 -9.82 -1.59
N ILE A 29 2.03 -9.30 -2.37
CA ILE A 29 2.27 -8.17 -3.29
C ILE A 29 2.70 -6.88 -2.55
N PHE A 30 2.21 -6.66 -1.33
CA PHE A 30 2.57 -5.48 -0.55
C PHE A 30 3.98 -5.58 0.03
N ASP A 31 4.46 -6.80 0.33
CA ASP A 31 5.88 -7.03 0.62
C ASP A 31 6.76 -6.72 -0.59
N GLU A 32 6.35 -7.08 -1.81
CA GLU A 32 7.11 -6.75 -3.02
C GLU A 32 7.23 -5.24 -3.19
N ILE A 33 6.09 -4.53 -3.16
CA ILE A 33 6.06 -3.06 -3.25
C ILE A 33 6.95 -2.44 -2.17
N TYR A 34 6.83 -2.89 -0.92
CA TYR A 34 7.60 -2.37 0.20
C TYR A 34 9.10 -2.58 0.01
N GLN A 35 9.52 -3.84 -0.16
CA GLN A 35 10.93 -4.22 -0.16
C GLN A 35 11.66 -3.70 -1.39
N GLU A 36 11.01 -3.72 -2.56
CA GLU A 36 11.64 -3.23 -3.77
C GLU A 36 11.74 -1.70 -3.79
N THR A 37 10.72 -1.02 -3.26
CA THR A 37 10.80 0.43 -3.08
C THR A 37 11.86 0.79 -2.04
N GLU A 38 12.01 0.03 -0.94
CA GLU A 38 13.06 0.24 0.07
C GLU A 38 14.47 0.13 -0.52
N LYS A 39 14.70 -0.77 -1.49
CA LYS A 39 15.98 -0.89 -2.19
C LYS A 39 16.27 0.28 -3.12
N THR A 40 15.24 0.82 -3.77
CA THR A 40 15.40 1.71 -4.93
C THR A 40 15.12 3.18 -4.63
N TYR A 41 14.44 3.52 -3.53
CA TYR A 41 13.91 4.88 -3.31
C TYR A 41 14.94 6.01 -3.28
N ARG A 42 16.21 5.70 -2.96
CA ARG A 42 17.30 6.70 -2.85
C ARG A 42 17.97 7.06 -4.17
N SER A 43 17.79 6.25 -5.22
CA SER A 43 18.47 6.44 -6.50
C SER A 43 17.48 6.40 -7.65
N ASN A 44 17.04 5.19 -8.03
CA ASN A 44 16.12 4.95 -9.13
C ASN A 44 14.82 4.34 -8.61
N ASN A 45 14.05 5.13 -7.85
CA ASN A 45 12.82 4.67 -7.21
C ASN A 45 11.90 3.97 -8.23
N ILE A 46 11.65 2.67 -8.01
CA ILE A 46 10.94 1.80 -8.95
C ILE A 46 9.55 2.33 -9.31
N LEU A 47 8.88 3.01 -8.37
CA LEU A 47 7.56 3.57 -8.58
C LEU A 47 7.55 4.71 -9.63
N ARG A 48 8.72 5.28 -10.01
CA ARG A 48 8.81 6.28 -11.11
C ARG A 48 8.46 5.70 -12.47
N ASN A 49 8.51 4.37 -12.60
CA ASN A 49 8.18 3.69 -13.84
C ASN A 49 6.68 3.51 -14.05
N ILE A 50 5.85 3.79 -13.03
CA ILE A 50 4.39 3.78 -13.19
C ILE A 50 3.99 4.99 -14.04
N ASP A 51 3.28 4.75 -15.13
CA ASP A 51 2.80 5.81 -16.01
C ASP A 51 1.84 6.77 -15.27
N GLY A 52 2.06 8.06 -15.47
CA GLY A 52 1.30 9.12 -14.77
C GLY A 52 1.48 9.14 -13.25
N PHE A 53 2.52 8.51 -12.68
CA PHE A 53 2.82 8.56 -11.26
C PHE A 53 3.98 9.49 -10.94
N LYS A 54 3.73 10.47 -10.06
CA LYS A 54 4.73 11.45 -9.66
C LYS A 54 5.27 11.17 -8.28
N ILE A 55 6.59 11.02 -8.24
CA ILE A 55 7.36 10.94 -7.00
C ILE A 55 8.17 12.22 -6.87
N ARG A 56 8.14 12.82 -5.68
CA ARG A 56 9.04 13.93 -5.35
C ARG A 56 10.50 13.56 -5.65
N SER A 57 11.22 14.45 -6.31
CA SER A 57 12.67 14.38 -6.47
C SER A 57 13.35 14.63 -5.11
N GLY A 58 14.44 13.91 -4.82
CA GLY A 58 15.26 14.14 -3.62
C GLY A 58 14.82 13.33 -2.39
N TRP A 59 14.99 12.01 -2.45
CA TRP A 59 14.86 11.12 -1.29
C TRP A 59 16.22 10.51 -0.93
N PRO A 60 16.58 10.40 0.37
CA PRO A 60 15.80 10.82 1.54
C PRO A 60 15.59 12.35 1.58
N SER A 61 14.49 12.78 2.19
CA SER A 61 14.26 14.20 2.45
C SER A 61 15.06 14.63 3.68
N ASP A 62 15.61 15.84 3.66
CA ASP A 62 16.27 16.45 4.83
C ASP A 62 15.30 16.74 5.97
N ASP A 63 13.98 16.72 5.72
CA ASP A 63 12.98 16.80 6.78
C ASP A 63 12.94 15.47 7.55
N PRO A 64 13.33 15.46 8.84
CA PRO A 64 13.40 14.24 9.63
C PRO A 64 12.05 13.55 9.79
N ASN A 65 10.93 14.29 9.67
CA ASN A 65 9.57 13.74 9.80
C ASN A 65 9.18 12.85 8.63
N ILE A 66 9.74 13.11 7.44
CA ILE A 66 9.40 12.37 6.23
C ILE A 66 10.60 11.63 5.62
N SER A 67 11.82 11.83 6.13
CA SER A 67 13.08 11.25 5.63
C SER A 67 13.05 9.75 5.31
N TYR A 68 12.20 8.98 6.01
CA TYR A 68 11.99 7.54 5.82
C TYR A 68 10.60 7.17 5.29
N THR A 69 9.82 8.14 4.85
CA THR A 69 8.46 7.94 4.35
C THR A 69 8.28 8.50 2.94
N PRO A 70 8.91 7.87 1.92
CA PRO A 70 8.72 8.33 0.56
C PRO A 70 7.28 8.13 0.14
N PHE A 71 6.76 9.11 -0.61
CA PHE A 71 5.42 9.07 -1.14
C PHE A 71 5.38 9.61 -2.57
N GLY A 72 4.40 9.13 -3.31
CA GLY A 72 4.06 9.61 -4.64
C GLY A 72 2.55 9.61 -4.86
N LYS A 73 2.12 10.26 -5.93
CA LYS A 73 0.71 10.35 -6.29
C LYS A 73 0.50 10.23 -7.79
N TYR A 74 -0.66 9.72 -8.19
CA TYR A 74 -1.07 9.73 -9.59
C TYR A 74 -1.45 11.15 -10.02
N GLU A 75 -1.01 11.56 -11.20
CA GLU A 75 -1.41 12.82 -11.84
C GLU A 75 -2.65 12.63 -12.72
N THR A 76 -2.78 11.46 -13.36
CA THR A 76 -3.95 11.09 -14.16
C THR A 76 -4.87 10.17 -13.37
N LEU A 77 -6.12 10.62 -13.19
CA LEU A 77 -7.08 10.01 -12.28
C LEU A 77 -8.40 9.73 -13.01
N PRO A 78 -9.11 8.63 -12.68
CA PRO A 78 -10.47 8.45 -13.17
C PRO A 78 -11.40 9.54 -12.60
N LYS A 79 -12.44 9.90 -13.36
CA LYS A 79 -13.20 11.16 -13.23
C LYS A 79 -13.78 11.47 -11.83
N VAL A 80 -14.02 10.46 -11.00
CA VAL A 80 -14.67 10.61 -9.68
C VAL A 80 -13.69 10.48 -8.50
N TYR A 81 -12.44 10.11 -8.76
CA TYR A 81 -11.45 9.90 -7.72
C TYR A 81 -10.42 11.03 -7.68
N SER A 82 -9.96 11.34 -6.48
CA SER A 82 -8.88 12.29 -6.22
C SER A 82 -7.82 11.69 -5.30
N ASP A 83 -6.64 12.32 -5.30
CA ASP A 83 -5.59 12.09 -4.30
C ASP A 83 -5.19 10.62 -4.10
N ILE A 84 -5.10 9.86 -5.20
CA ILE A 84 -4.56 8.50 -5.17
C ILE A 84 -3.06 8.57 -4.88
N THR A 85 -2.65 8.12 -3.69
CA THR A 85 -1.26 8.17 -3.23
C THR A 85 -0.77 6.81 -2.76
N ILE A 86 0.54 6.59 -2.91
CA ILE A 86 1.24 5.46 -2.30
C ILE A 86 2.30 6.07 -1.38
N ASN A 87 2.21 5.74 -0.08
CA ASN A 87 3.12 6.22 0.96
C ASN A 87 3.79 5.00 1.58
N LEU A 88 5.09 5.07 1.79
CA LEU A 88 5.86 4.01 2.45
C LEU A 88 6.31 4.48 3.81
N ASN A 89 6.55 3.56 4.75
CA ASN A 89 7.26 3.86 5.99
C ASN A 89 8.39 2.86 6.22
N PHE A 90 9.63 3.32 6.03
CA PHE A 90 10.87 2.55 6.27
C PHE A 90 11.47 2.81 7.66
N GLY A 91 10.97 3.84 8.36
CA GLY A 91 11.52 4.35 9.61
C GLY A 91 11.04 3.59 10.86
N LYS A 92 10.94 4.32 11.96
CA LYS A 92 10.43 3.81 13.23
C LYS A 92 8.89 3.76 13.21
N GLY A 93 8.30 2.86 14.02
CA GLY A 93 6.85 2.69 14.11
C GLY A 93 6.32 1.59 13.18
N ILE A 94 5.12 1.79 12.65
CA ILE A 94 4.48 0.82 11.75
C ILE A 94 5.11 0.92 10.37
N LYS A 95 5.99 -0.03 10.07
CA LYS A 95 6.57 -0.22 8.74
C LYS A 95 5.53 -0.79 7.80
N GLY A 96 5.41 -0.21 6.61
CA GLY A 96 4.31 -0.59 5.73
C GLY A 96 4.17 0.21 4.44
N VAL A 97 3.09 -0.14 3.74
CA VAL A 97 2.57 0.56 2.56
C VAL A 97 1.22 1.15 2.94
N LEU A 98 0.99 2.40 2.59
CA LEU A 98 -0.29 3.08 2.77
C LEU A 98 -0.75 3.60 1.40
N ILE A 99 -1.84 3.03 0.90
CA ILE A 99 -2.54 3.54 -0.28
C ILE A 99 -3.71 4.38 0.24
N LEU A 100 -3.77 5.64 -0.19
CA LEU A 100 -4.91 6.53 0.09
C LEU A 100 -5.55 6.93 -1.22
N PHE A 101 -6.87 7.09 -1.21
CA PHE A 101 -7.59 7.74 -2.30
C PHE A 101 -8.90 8.33 -1.80
N GLU A 102 -9.43 9.28 -2.56
CA GLU A 102 -10.68 9.94 -2.27
C GLU A 102 -11.69 9.67 -3.40
N ARG A 103 -12.96 9.46 -3.07
CA ARG A 103 -14.07 9.51 -4.03
C ARG A 103 -14.98 10.68 -3.68
N LYS A 104 -15.12 11.61 -4.61
CA LYS A 104 -16.11 12.69 -4.49
C LYS A 104 -17.49 12.16 -4.77
N THR A 105 -18.45 12.54 -3.94
CA THR A 105 -19.85 12.18 -4.14
C THR A 105 -20.62 13.35 -4.76
N ASN A 106 -21.86 13.10 -5.18
CA ASN A 106 -22.77 14.18 -5.59
C ASN A 106 -23.35 14.96 -4.39
N SER A 107 -23.03 14.52 -3.17
CA SER A 107 -23.37 15.17 -1.91
C SER A 107 -22.19 15.98 -1.37
N ASN A 108 -22.41 16.77 -0.30
CA ASN A 108 -21.35 17.52 0.39
C ASN A 108 -20.44 16.62 1.25
N ILE A 109 -20.11 15.42 0.75
CA ILE A 109 -19.15 14.52 1.39
C ILE A 109 -18.15 13.95 0.38
N THR A 110 -16.96 13.70 0.87
CA THR A 110 -15.91 12.94 0.19
C THR A 110 -15.65 11.67 0.98
N LEU A 111 -15.65 10.53 0.29
CA LEU A 111 -15.22 9.26 0.88
C LEU A 111 -13.71 9.20 0.85
N TRP A 112 -13.08 8.99 2.00
CA TRP A 112 -11.63 8.92 2.12
C TRP A 112 -11.20 7.51 2.53
N TYR A 113 -10.59 6.80 1.60
CA TYR A 113 -10.20 5.41 1.75
C TYR A 113 -8.73 5.30 2.15
N SER A 114 -8.45 4.33 3.02
CA SER A 114 -7.09 3.90 3.32
C SER A 114 -6.94 2.39 3.22
N ALA A 115 -5.83 1.96 2.62
CA ALA A 115 -5.37 0.57 2.65
C ALA A 115 -3.98 0.55 3.28
N HIS A 116 -3.92 0.22 4.56
CA HIS A 116 -2.69 0.23 5.35
C HIS A 116 -2.16 -1.18 5.54
N TYR A 117 -1.08 -1.50 4.84
CA TYR A 117 -0.35 -2.75 4.98
C TYR A 117 0.73 -2.64 6.06
N ASN A 118 0.66 -3.48 7.08
CA ASN A 118 1.69 -3.61 8.11
C ASN A 118 2.66 -4.75 7.73
N MET A 119 3.91 -4.38 7.43
CA MET A 119 4.93 -5.32 6.97
C MET A 119 5.31 -6.38 8.01
N GLN A 120 5.26 -6.04 9.31
CA GLN A 120 5.61 -6.97 10.39
C GLN A 120 4.48 -7.97 10.66
N LYS A 121 3.24 -7.49 10.72
CA LYS A 121 2.07 -8.31 11.02
C LYS A 121 1.53 -9.06 9.81
N LYS A 122 1.92 -8.67 8.59
CA LYS A 122 1.36 -9.16 7.32
C LYS A 122 -0.16 -8.97 7.25
N VAL A 123 -0.62 -7.80 7.72
CA VAL A 123 -2.03 -7.42 7.75
C VAL A 123 -2.26 -6.20 6.86
N LEU A 124 -3.21 -6.29 5.94
CA LEU A 124 -3.76 -5.17 5.19
C LEU A 124 -5.08 -4.75 5.82
N LYS A 125 -5.11 -3.56 6.44
CA LYS A 125 -6.32 -2.98 6.99
C LYS A 125 -6.93 -1.99 5.99
N LYS A 126 -8.19 -2.18 5.62
CA LYS A 126 -8.97 -1.26 4.78
C LYS A 126 -9.90 -0.45 5.67
N GLU A 127 -9.79 0.87 5.61
CA GLU A 127 -10.60 1.77 6.43
C GLU A 127 -11.21 2.88 5.55
N LEU A 128 -12.32 3.42 6.03
CA LEU A 128 -13.07 4.49 5.41
C LEU A 128 -13.33 5.58 6.43
N ALA A 129 -13.08 6.81 6.01
CA ALA A 129 -13.52 8.01 6.70
C ALA A 129 -14.38 8.88 5.79
N ILE A 130 -15.18 9.75 6.40
CA ILE A 130 -15.97 10.77 5.70
C ILE A 130 -15.31 12.12 5.93
N ILE A 131 -15.18 12.89 4.85
CA ILE A 131 -14.83 14.30 4.90
C ILE A 131 -16.08 15.08 4.50
N GLU A 132 -16.52 16.00 5.34
CA GLU A 132 -17.58 16.93 4.98
C GLU A 132 -17.03 18.07 4.13
N GLU A 133 -17.76 18.45 3.09
CA GLU A 133 -17.42 19.55 2.20
C GLU A 133 -18.22 20.82 2.56
N PRO A 134 -17.58 22.02 2.57
CA PRO A 134 -16.18 22.27 2.26
C PRO A 134 -15.22 21.77 3.36
N ARG A 135 -14.12 21.13 2.93
CA ARG A 135 -13.10 20.55 3.80
C ARG A 135 -12.57 21.55 4.85
N LYS A 136 -12.59 21.14 6.11
CA LYS A 136 -11.94 21.86 7.22
C LYS A 136 -10.62 21.16 7.58
N PRO A 137 -9.51 21.91 7.78
CA PRO A 137 -8.21 21.31 8.07
C PRO A 137 -8.26 20.34 9.26
N GLY A 138 -7.76 19.12 9.06
CA GLY A 138 -7.68 18.08 10.09
C GLY A 138 -9.03 17.45 10.50
N GLN A 139 -10.14 17.81 9.85
CA GLN A 139 -11.46 17.25 10.18
C GLN A 139 -11.84 16.12 9.22
N TYR A 140 -12.10 14.96 9.80
CA TYR A 140 -12.69 13.80 9.14
C TYR A 140 -13.44 12.98 10.20
N ILE A 141 -14.40 12.19 9.75
CA ILE A 141 -15.23 11.33 10.58
C ILE A 141 -14.81 9.90 10.33
N ASN A 142 -14.24 9.26 11.34
CA ASN A 142 -13.80 7.86 11.31
C ASN A 142 -14.50 6.99 12.38
N ASP A 143 -15.42 7.58 13.14
CA ASP A 143 -16.32 6.84 14.01
C ASP A 143 -17.26 5.98 13.16
N GLU A 144 -17.25 4.67 13.39
CA GLU A 144 -17.89 3.69 12.52
C GLU A 144 -19.41 3.91 12.41
N GLU A 145 -20.10 4.16 13.53
CA GLU A 145 -21.54 4.39 13.54
C GLU A 145 -21.91 5.64 12.72
N LYS A 146 -21.16 6.73 12.91
CA LYS A 146 -21.36 7.95 12.12
C LYS A 146 -21.05 7.71 10.65
N VAL A 147 -19.94 7.06 10.31
CA VAL A 147 -19.59 6.74 8.91
C VAL A 147 -20.75 6.00 8.24
N ARG A 148 -21.28 4.95 8.88
CA ARG A 148 -22.45 4.20 8.37
C ARG A 148 -23.69 5.08 8.22
N GLU A 149 -23.94 6.02 9.13
CA GLU A 149 -25.04 6.97 9.01
C GLU A 149 -24.91 7.85 7.76
N TYR A 150 -23.71 8.38 7.48
CA TYR A 150 -23.45 9.16 6.26
C TYR A 150 -23.64 8.31 5.01
N LEU A 151 -23.14 7.08 4.99
CA LEU A 151 -23.32 6.19 3.85
C LEU A 151 -24.79 5.93 3.56
N ARG A 152 -25.58 5.62 4.60
CA ARG A 152 -27.04 5.42 4.48
C ARG A 152 -27.76 6.68 4.00
N LYS A 153 -27.41 7.87 4.53
CA LYS A 153 -28.01 9.15 4.11
C LYS A 153 -27.75 9.48 2.64
N ASN A 154 -26.64 9.01 2.10
CA ASN A 154 -26.21 9.27 0.72
C ASN A 154 -26.44 8.07 -0.22
N ASN A 155 -27.18 7.05 0.23
CA ASN A 155 -27.48 5.83 -0.53
C ASN A 155 -26.22 5.13 -1.07
N ILE A 156 -25.15 5.07 -0.27
CA ILE A 156 -23.90 4.38 -0.61
C ILE A 156 -23.93 3.02 0.08
N SER A 157 -23.88 1.97 -0.74
CA SER A 157 -23.89 0.57 -0.30
C SER A 157 -22.48 0.06 0.01
N LYS A 158 -22.38 -1.10 0.66
CA LYS A 158 -21.11 -1.82 0.84
C LYS A 158 -20.49 -2.16 -0.52
N GLU A 159 -21.31 -2.58 -1.48
CA GLU A 159 -20.90 -2.93 -2.82
C GLU A 159 -20.25 -1.76 -3.56
N ASP A 160 -20.71 -0.52 -3.30
CA ASP A 160 -20.07 0.69 -3.82
C ASP A 160 -18.67 0.89 -3.23
N LEU A 161 -18.48 0.60 -1.94
CA LEU A 161 -17.16 0.70 -1.28
C LEU A 161 -16.18 -0.36 -1.81
N ASP A 162 -16.67 -1.59 -1.98
CA ASP A 162 -15.88 -2.69 -2.54
C ASP A 162 -15.50 -2.41 -3.99
N LYS A 163 -16.42 -1.83 -4.78
CA LYS A 163 -16.14 -1.39 -6.15
C LYS A 163 -15.09 -0.29 -6.20
N ASP A 164 -15.19 0.72 -5.34
CA ASP A 164 -14.20 1.80 -5.27
C ASP A 164 -12.80 1.25 -4.94
N TYR A 165 -12.73 0.33 -3.97
CA TYR A 165 -11.49 -0.33 -3.59
C TYR A 165 -10.93 -1.17 -4.75
N ASP A 166 -11.76 -1.95 -5.43
CA ASP A 166 -11.32 -2.72 -6.59
C ASP A 166 -10.80 -1.80 -7.71
N GLU A 167 -11.55 -0.76 -8.07
CA GLU A 167 -11.18 0.15 -9.16
C GLU A 167 -9.83 0.84 -8.89
N ILE A 168 -9.61 1.31 -7.67
CA ILE A 168 -8.39 2.05 -7.35
C ILE A 168 -7.25 1.16 -6.90
N VAL A 169 -7.47 0.27 -5.94
CA VAL A 169 -6.36 -0.54 -5.40
C VAL A 169 -6.02 -1.67 -6.35
N ASN A 170 -7.00 -2.47 -6.78
CA ASN A 170 -6.73 -3.65 -7.59
C ASN A 170 -6.46 -3.31 -9.05
N GLN A 171 -7.40 -2.65 -9.70
CA GLN A 171 -7.40 -2.43 -11.15
C GLN A 171 -6.48 -1.31 -11.58
N LYS A 172 -6.11 -0.41 -10.65
CA LYS A 172 -5.13 0.63 -10.87
C LYS A 172 -3.81 0.36 -10.15
N VAL A 173 -3.73 0.54 -8.84
CA VAL A 173 -2.42 0.54 -8.13
C VAL A 173 -1.66 -0.78 -8.26
N LEU A 174 -2.30 -1.92 -7.98
CA LEU A 174 -1.65 -3.23 -8.04
C LEU A 174 -1.43 -3.71 -9.47
N LYS A 175 -2.31 -3.34 -10.41
CA LYS A 175 -2.10 -3.60 -11.83
C LYS A 175 -0.92 -2.81 -12.40
N ASP A 176 -0.83 -1.54 -12.03
CA ASP A 176 0.28 -0.66 -12.40
C ASP A 176 1.60 -1.19 -11.81
N TRP A 177 1.60 -1.69 -10.57
CA TRP A 177 2.74 -2.41 -9.99
C TRP A 177 3.20 -3.60 -10.85
N ASN A 178 2.26 -4.48 -11.23
CA ASN A 178 2.56 -5.64 -12.07
C ASN A 178 3.03 -5.28 -13.49
N SER A 179 2.80 -4.04 -13.94
CA SER A 179 3.29 -3.56 -15.24
C SER A 179 4.77 -3.15 -15.21
N ILE A 180 5.31 -2.84 -14.02
CA ILE A 180 6.68 -2.36 -13.83
C ILE A 180 7.57 -3.34 -13.07
N TYR A 181 6.98 -4.37 -12.49
CA TYR A 181 7.66 -5.39 -11.69
C TYR A 181 7.14 -6.78 -12.06
N ASP A 182 8.06 -7.74 -12.22
CA ASP A 182 7.74 -9.15 -12.47
C ASP A 182 7.22 -9.82 -11.19
N SER A 183 6.00 -9.45 -10.80
CA SER A 183 5.37 -9.87 -9.55
C SER A 183 5.00 -11.34 -9.58
N LYS A 184 5.20 -12.03 -8.46
CA LYS A 184 4.66 -13.39 -8.24
C LYS A 184 3.18 -13.37 -7.86
N TYR A 185 2.63 -12.19 -7.60
CA TYR A 185 1.30 -11.96 -7.08
C TYR A 185 0.48 -11.15 -8.09
N SER A 186 -0.81 -10.97 -7.80
CA SER A 186 -1.72 -10.26 -8.69
C SER A 186 -2.84 -9.58 -7.90
N PRO A 187 -3.59 -8.66 -8.52
CA PRO A 187 -4.78 -8.08 -7.89
C PRO A 187 -5.81 -9.13 -7.42
N SER A 188 -5.86 -10.30 -8.06
CA SER A 188 -6.72 -11.43 -7.67
C SER A 188 -6.08 -12.42 -6.70
N ASN A 189 -4.77 -12.32 -6.45
CA ASN A 189 -4.03 -13.18 -5.53
C ASN A 189 -2.92 -12.37 -4.86
N TYR A 190 -3.22 -11.81 -3.70
CA TYR A 190 -2.25 -11.01 -2.96
C TYR A 190 -1.11 -11.85 -2.37
N GLY A 191 -1.26 -13.17 -2.22
CA GLY A 191 -0.33 -14.02 -1.46
C GLY A 191 -0.70 -14.14 0.02
N GLU A 192 0.30 -14.40 0.87
CA GLU A 192 0.14 -14.56 2.31
C GLU A 192 -0.05 -13.19 2.99
N VAL A 193 -1.29 -12.70 3.00
CA VAL A 193 -1.68 -11.48 3.71
C VAL A 193 -3.04 -11.67 4.37
N LYS A 194 -3.16 -11.25 5.63
CA LYS A 194 -4.45 -11.15 6.30
C LYS A 194 -5.11 -9.84 5.87
N VAL A 195 -6.35 -9.89 5.40
CA VAL A 195 -7.12 -8.69 5.04
C VAL A 195 -8.17 -8.42 6.11
N GLU A 196 -8.23 -7.19 6.60
CA GLU A 196 -9.22 -6.71 7.56
C GLU A 196 -9.95 -5.51 6.95
N THR A 197 -11.22 -5.67 6.61
CA THR A 197 -12.04 -4.61 6.00
C THR A 197 -12.97 -4.02 7.05
N GLN A 198 -12.94 -2.70 7.25
CA GLN A 198 -13.83 -2.03 8.21
C GLN A 198 -15.31 -2.25 7.87
N TRP A 199 -15.67 -2.22 6.59
CA TRP A 199 -17.04 -2.38 6.10
C TRP A 199 -17.43 -3.82 5.73
N GLU A 200 -16.67 -4.83 6.20
CA GLU A 200 -16.93 -6.23 5.84
C GLU A 200 -18.37 -6.68 6.17
N ASN A 201 -18.90 -6.20 7.30
CA ASN A 201 -20.19 -6.60 7.88
C ASN A 201 -21.23 -5.46 7.93
N TRP A 202 -21.06 -4.41 7.12
CA TRP A 202 -21.93 -3.23 7.15
C TRP A 202 -23.27 -3.42 6.45
#